data_AF-A0ABC8YII6-F1
#
_entry.id   AF-A0ABC8YII6-F1
#
_cell.length_a   1.000
_cell.length_b   1.000
_cell.length_c   1.000
_cell.angle_alpha   90.00
_cell.angle_beta   90.00
_cell.angle_gamma   90.00
#
_symmetry.space_group_name_H-M   'P 1'
#
loop_
_entity.id
_entity.type
_entity.pdbx_description
1 polymer ?
#
loop_
_entity_poly.entity_id
_entity_poly.type
_entity_poly.pdbx_seq_one_letter_code
_entity_poly.pdbx_strand_id
1 'polypeptide(L)'
;MMPSTKSAEAGTVSCDAEPHVVVDFAGMVQLLSDGTIVRHADAVANGLPPASLPSASTTQWKDVVYDPDHDLKLRMYKPAAGADEKLPMLVYFHGGGFCVGSFSLPNFHVCCLRLSGELPAVVLSADYRLAPEHRLPAAHDDARTLVSWIRNQAADGDPWLAESADFGRVFVTGDSAGGNIAHHVAVSVGSGLLGVSPARVAGYVLLWPFFGGVERMASEAESDQFFRLSLPEGATMDHPAANPFGPDSAALDAVAFPPTLVVGGELDLLRDRIADYVARLKAMGKPVELVEFQGQNHGFFVLEPWGDAGDELIRVVRRFVYGSTSGN
;
A
#
# COMPACT_ATOMS: atom_id res chain seq x y z
N MET A 1 -6.26 77.12 -20.76
CA MET A 1 -5.43 76.61 -19.66
C MET A 1 -6.04 75.32 -19.16
N MET A 2 -5.27 74.23 -19.26
CA MET A 2 -5.22 73.01 -18.44
C MET A 2 -6.52 72.35 -17.92
N PRO A 3 -6.69 71.03 -18.14
CA PRO A 3 -7.77 70.22 -17.58
C PRO A 3 -7.47 69.80 -16.14
N SER A 4 -8.51 69.71 -15.29
CA SER A 4 -8.40 69.07 -13.96
C SER A 4 -8.88 67.63 -14.05
N THR A 5 -7.92 66.72 -14.06
CA THR A 5 -8.10 65.28 -13.88
C THR A 5 -8.53 64.99 -12.44
N LYS A 6 -9.71 64.39 -12.25
CA LYS A 6 -10.01 63.62 -11.04
C LYS A 6 -9.68 62.16 -11.31
N SER A 7 -8.77 61.68 -10.47
CA SER A 7 -8.19 60.34 -10.38
C SER A 7 -9.25 59.24 -10.29
N ALA A 8 -9.01 58.16 -11.01
CA ALA A 8 -9.62 56.86 -10.77
C ALA A 8 -9.22 56.35 -9.37
N GLU A 9 -10.20 56.03 -8.53
CA GLU A 9 -10.00 55.14 -7.39
C GLU A 9 -9.92 53.72 -7.93
N ALA A 10 -8.73 53.13 -7.85
CA ALA A 10 -8.53 51.71 -8.07
C ALA A 10 -9.21 50.95 -6.92
N GLY A 11 -10.26 50.22 -7.25
CA GLY A 11 -10.93 49.31 -6.34
C GLY A 11 -10.05 48.10 -6.02
N THR A 12 -9.77 47.96 -4.72
CA THR A 12 -9.50 46.73 -3.96
C THR A 12 -8.29 45.88 -4.36
N VAL A 13 -7.21 46.10 -3.60
CA VAL A 13 -6.21 45.08 -3.27
C VAL A 13 -6.94 43.91 -2.59
N SER A 14 -6.91 42.72 -3.21
CA SER A 14 -7.20 41.47 -2.51
C SER A 14 -6.22 41.35 -1.35
N CYS A 15 -6.72 41.35 -0.12
CA CYS A 15 -5.93 40.99 1.04
C CYS A 15 -5.85 39.46 1.02
N ASP A 16 -4.80 38.92 0.39
CA ASP A 16 -4.55 37.48 0.43
C ASP A 16 -4.21 37.14 1.88
N ALA A 17 -5.19 36.59 2.60
CA ALA A 17 -5.02 36.15 3.98
C ALA A 17 -3.86 35.14 4.06
N GLU A 18 -3.07 35.19 5.14
CA GLU A 18 -1.98 34.23 5.34
C GLU A 18 -2.50 32.78 5.21
N PRO A 19 -1.73 31.88 4.55
CA PRO A 19 -2.12 30.49 4.42
C PRO A 19 -2.40 29.87 5.79
N HIS A 20 -3.57 29.25 5.93
CA HIS A 20 -3.98 28.56 7.16
C HIS A 20 -4.33 27.10 6.85
N VAL A 21 -4.22 26.23 7.85
CA VAL A 21 -4.50 24.80 7.68
C VAL A 21 -5.99 24.59 7.35
N VAL A 22 -6.25 23.96 6.20
CA VAL A 22 -7.60 23.56 5.76
C VAL A 22 -7.86 22.08 5.96
N VAL A 23 -6.81 21.25 5.94
CA VAL A 23 -6.86 19.84 6.33
C VAL A 23 -5.65 19.54 7.19
N ASP A 24 -5.89 18.97 8.37
CA ASP A 24 -4.85 18.46 9.26
C ASP A 24 -5.05 16.97 9.47
N PHE A 25 -4.09 16.18 9.02
CA PHE A 25 -4.01 14.77 9.31
C PHE A 25 -3.12 14.54 10.53
N ALA A 26 -3.72 14.65 11.71
CA ALA A 26 -3.12 14.36 13.02
C ALA A 26 -1.72 15.00 13.23
N GLY A 27 -1.48 16.17 12.64
CA GLY A 27 -0.20 16.88 12.68
C GLY A 27 0.90 16.26 11.82
N MET A 28 0.64 15.15 11.12
CA MET A 28 1.61 14.48 10.24
C MET A 28 1.69 15.13 8.86
N VAL A 29 0.52 15.44 8.29
CA VAL A 29 0.39 16.07 6.97
C VAL A 29 -0.66 17.17 7.07
N GLN A 30 -0.31 18.38 6.66
CA GLN A 30 -1.22 19.52 6.63
C GLN A 30 -1.32 20.07 5.22
N LEU A 31 -2.54 20.35 4.77
CA LEU A 31 -2.82 21.12 3.56
C LEU A 31 -3.24 22.53 3.98
N LEU A 32 -2.56 23.54 3.45
CA LEU A 32 -2.89 24.94 3.69
C LEU A 32 -3.85 25.49 2.63
N SER A 33 -4.52 26.60 2.94
CA SER A 33 -5.54 27.23 2.09
C SER A 33 -5.03 27.69 0.72
N ASP A 34 -3.72 27.84 0.55
CA ASP A 34 -3.05 28.19 -0.71
C ASP A 34 -2.57 26.97 -1.52
N GLY A 35 -2.85 25.75 -1.04
CA GLY A 35 -2.40 24.50 -1.65
C GLY A 35 -1.05 23.99 -1.15
N THR A 36 -0.36 24.72 -0.27
CA THR A 36 0.91 24.27 0.32
C THR A 36 0.69 23.01 1.16
N ILE A 37 1.57 22.03 1.01
CA ILE A 37 1.54 20.77 1.76
C ILE A 37 2.74 20.74 2.70
N VAL A 38 2.48 20.52 3.99
CA VAL A 38 3.50 20.45 5.03
C VAL A 38 3.51 19.05 5.63
N ARG A 39 4.69 18.40 5.62
CA ARG A 39 4.91 17.08 6.19
C ARG A 39 5.81 17.18 7.41
N HIS A 40 5.35 16.66 8.53
CA HIS A 40 6.08 16.65 9.79
C HIS A 40 6.62 15.24 10.04
N ALA A 41 7.86 14.98 9.60
CA ALA A 41 8.48 13.65 9.70
C ALA A 41 8.51 13.11 11.14
N ASP A 42 8.78 13.97 12.12
CA ASP A 42 8.77 13.59 13.54
C ASP A 42 7.37 13.18 14.01
N ALA A 43 6.30 13.84 13.53
CA ALA A 43 4.94 13.47 13.87
C ALA A 43 4.57 12.10 13.28
N VAL A 44 5.04 11.77 12.07
CA VAL A 44 4.85 10.45 11.47
C VAL A 44 5.57 9.37 12.28
N ALA A 45 6.83 9.62 12.66
CA ALA A 45 7.61 8.69 13.46
C ALA A 45 7.02 8.50 14.87
N ASN A 46 6.57 9.57 15.52
CA ASN A 46 5.97 9.54 16.85
C ASN A 46 4.54 8.98 16.87
N GLY A 47 3.85 8.98 15.73
CA GLY A 47 2.54 8.36 15.57
C GLY A 47 2.57 6.83 15.60
N LEU A 48 3.77 6.23 15.51
CA LEU A 48 3.98 4.80 15.60
C LEU A 48 4.69 4.44 16.91
N PRO A 49 4.39 3.28 17.52
CA PRO A 49 5.15 2.81 18.67
C PRO A 49 6.62 2.57 18.25
N PRO A 50 7.59 2.77 19.17
CA PRO A 50 8.99 2.52 18.89
C PRO A 50 9.21 1.09 18.38
N ALA A 51 9.77 0.96 17.18
CA ALA A 51 10.04 -0.35 16.60
C ALA A 51 11.18 -1.04 17.36
N SER A 52 10.94 -2.27 17.80
CA SER A 52 11.97 -3.11 18.41
C SER A 52 12.71 -3.90 17.33
N LEU A 53 13.90 -3.43 16.96
CA LEU A 53 14.80 -4.16 16.05
C LEU A 53 15.34 -5.41 16.74
N PRO A 54 15.40 -6.56 16.05
CA PRO A 54 16.02 -7.75 16.62
C PRO A 54 17.52 -7.49 16.83
N SER A 55 18.07 -7.98 17.95
CA SER A 55 19.48 -7.80 18.32
C SER A 55 20.46 -8.46 17.33
N ALA A 56 19.99 -9.47 16.61
CA ALA A 56 20.66 -10.05 15.45
C ALA A 56 19.60 -10.35 14.37
N SER A 57 19.79 -9.80 13.18
CA SER A 57 18.97 -10.13 12.01
C SER A 57 19.68 -11.18 11.16
N THR A 58 18.97 -12.26 10.83
CA THR A 58 19.41 -13.23 9.83
C THR A 58 19.07 -12.79 8.41
N THR A 59 18.68 -11.52 8.20
CA THR A 59 18.24 -10.96 6.92
C THR A 59 19.20 -9.86 6.47
N GLN A 60 19.69 -9.97 5.23
CA GLN A 60 20.44 -8.92 4.54
C GLN A 60 19.48 -8.02 3.75
N TRP A 61 19.85 -6.75 3.59
CA TRP A 61 19.06 -5.82 2.80
C TRP A 61 19.92 -4.79 2.05
N LYS A 62 19.35 -4.23 0.98
CA LYS A 62 19.92 -3.11 0.20
C LYS A 62 18.81 -2.28 -0.43
N ASP A 63 19.10 -1.02 -0.71
CA ASP A 63 18.16 -0.10 -1.37
C ASP A 63 18.49 -0.01 -2.88
N VAL A 64 17.45 0.05 -3.71
CA VAL A 64 17.56 0.09 -5.18
C VAL A 64 16.51 1.05 -5.73
N VAL A 65 16.89 1.81 -6.77
CA VAL A 65 15.97 2.66 -7.54
C VAL A 65 15.27 1.80 -8.59
N TYR A 66 13.93 1.76 -8.56
CA TYR A 66 13.14 1.03 -9.55
C TYR A 66 12.51 1.93 -10.61
N ASP A 67 12.35 3.23 -10.31
CA ASP A 67 11.90 4.25 -11.26
C ASP A 67 12.75 5.53 -11.11
N PRO A 68 13.77 5.71 -11.98
CA PRO A 68 14.64 6.88 -11.94
C PRO A 68 13.91 8.20 -12.24
N ASP A 69 12.83 8.18 -13.03
CA ASP A 69 12.14 9.40 -13.46
C ASP A 69 11.40 10.08 -12.30
N HIS A 70 10.97 9.27 -11.33
CA HIS A 70 10.29 9.72 -10.11
C HIS A 70 11.14 9.54 -8.83
N ASP A 71 12.41 9.12 -8.95
CA ASP A 71 13.31 8.73 -7.84
C ASP A 71 12.68 7.70 -6.87
N LEU A 72 11.87 6.78 -7.38
CA LEU A 72 11.22 5.77 -6.55
C LEU A 72 12.15 4.61 -6.26
N LYS A 73 12.21 4.28 -4.96
CA LYS A 73 13.12 3.30 -4.40
C LYS A 73 12.36 2.18 -3.72
N LEU A 74 13.05 1.06 -3.59
CA LEU A 74 12.62 -0.05 -2.77
C LEU A 74 13.80 -0.55 -1.95
N ARG A 75 13.49 -1.17 -0.80
CA ARG A 75 14.43 -1.97 -0.04
C ARG A 75 14.20 -3.46 -0.32
N MET A 76 15.26 -4.12 -0.77
CA MET A 76 15.29 -5.56 -0.97
C MET A 76 15.73 -6.26 0.31
N TYR A 77 15.11 -7.38 0.66
CA TYR A 77 15.46 -8.22 1.81
C TYR A 77 15.60 -9.67 1.37
N LYS A 78 16.59 -10.39 1.90
CA LYS A 78 16.73 -11.84 1.73
C LYS A 78 17.36 -12.47 2.98
N PRO A 79 17.07 -13.75 3.27
CA PRO A 79 17.81 -14.51 4.27
C PRO A 79 19.32 -14.51 4.00
N ALA A 80 20.12 -14.29 5.04
CA ALA A 80 21.58 -14.25 5.01
C ALA A 80 22.18 -15.66 4.84
N ALA A 81 21.53 -16.68 5.41
CA ALA A 81 21.79 -18.05 5.04
C ALA A 81 21.28 -18.21 3.60
N GLY A 82 22.21 -18.37 2.64
CA GLY A 82 21.84 -18.70 1.27
C GLY A 82 20.87 -19.88 1.27
N ALA A 83 19.83 -19.79 0.45
CA ALA A 83 18.92 -20.91 0.25
C ALA A 83 19.50 -21.82 -0.84
N ASP A 84 19.39 -23.13 -0.66
CA ASP A 84 19.75 -24.12 -1.69
C ASP A 84 18.84 -23.98 -2.94
N GLU A 85 17.64 -23.38 -2.75
CA GLU A 85 16.65 -23.11 -3.78
C GLU A 85 16.27 -21.63 -3.83
N LYS A 86 15.80 -21.18 -5.00
CA LYS A 86 15.25 -19.82 -5.15
C LYS A 86 13.97 -19.66 -4.31
N LEU A 87 13.85 -18.52 -3.63
CA LEU A 87 12.78 -18.22 -2.70
C LEU A 87 11.61 -17.50 -3.37
N PRO A 88 10.36 -17.66 -2.87
CA PRO A 88 9.26 -16.82 -3.31
C PRO A 88 9.55 -15.33 -3.02
N MET A 89 8.96 -14.47 -3.84
CA MET A 89 9.11 -13.02 -3.73
C MET A 89 7.84 -12.39 -3.15
N LEU A 90 7.97 -11.54 -2.13
CA LEU A 90 6.90 -10.66 -1.65
C LEU A 90 7.16 -9.23 -2.10
N VAL A 91 6.30 -8.68 -2.93
CA VAL A 91 6.31 -7.26 -3.32
C VAL A 91 5.42 -6.51 -2.34
N TYR A 92 6.02 -5.81 -1.38
CA TYR A 92 5.36 -5.18 -0.25
C TYR A 92 5.16 -3.68 -0.48
N PHE A 93 3.90 -3.24 -0.39
CA PHE A 93 3.54 -1.83 -0.33
C PHE A 93 3.10 -1.47 1.09
N HIS A 94 3.68 -0.41 1.65
CA HIS A 94 3.37 0.02 3.01
C HIS A 94 1.99 0.68 3.13
N GLY A 95 1.43 0.71 4.34
CA GLY A 95 0.21 1.44 4.67
C GLY A 95 0.43 2.92 4.92
N GLY A 96 -0.55 3.58 5.57
CA GLY A 96 -0.52 5.02 5.84
C GLY A 96 -1.50 5.85 5.01
N GLY A 97 -2.59 5.22 4.56
CA GLY A 97 -3.70 5.89 3.87
C GLY A 97 -3.29 6.68 2.63
N PHE A 98 -2.26 6.20 1.92
CA PHE A 98 -1.60 6.85 0.78
C PHE A 98 -0.89 8.19 1.08
N CYS A 99 -0.99 8.67 2.31
CA CYS A 99 -0.56 10.01 2.67
C CYS A 99 0.75 10.01 3.46
N VAL A 100 1.09 8.92 4.15
CA VAL A 100 2.31 8.78 4.95
C VAL A 100 2.92 7.40 4.76
N GLY A 101 4.17 7.25 5.20
CA GLY A 101 4.91 5.99 5.18
C GLY A 101 6.14 6.03 4.28
N SER A 102 7.02 5.06 4.48
CA SER A 102 8.15 4.75 3.62
C SER A 102 8.73 3.40 4.04
N PHE A 103 9.36 2.65 3.12
CA PHE A 103 10.13 1.46 3.47
C PHE A 103 11.23 1.73 4.51
N SER A 104 11.66 2.99 4.64
CA SER A 104 12.71 3.42 5.55
C SER A 104 12.23 3.59 7.00
N LEU A 105 10.91 3.66 7.24
CA LEU A 105 10.39 3.77 8.60
C LEU A 105 10.66 2.49 9.38
N PRO A 106 11.11 2.58 10.65
CA PRO A 106 11.50 1.42 11.45
C PRO A 106 10.43 0.33 11.55
N ASN A 107 9.16 0.69 11.67
CA ASN A 107 8.05 -0.26 11.82
C ASN A 107 7.85 -1.13 10.57
N PHE A 108 7.84 -0.52 9.38
CA PHE A 108 7.78 -1.26 8.12
C PHE A 108 9.06 -2.06 7.86
N HIS A 109 10.22 -1.50 8.23
CA HIS A 109 11.50 -2.19 8.13
C HIS A 109 11.54 -3.47 8.97
N VAL A 110 11.11 -3.42 10.24
CA VAL A 110 11.04 -4.59 11.13
C VAL A 110 10.10 -5.65 10.59
N CYS A 111 8.92 -5.26 10.09
CA CYS A 111 7.98 -6.20 9.45
C CYS A 111 8.64 -6.93 8.27
N CYS A 112 9.37 -6.21 7.41
CA CYS A 112 10.03 -6.80 6.25
C CYS A 112 11.23 -7.69 6.62
N LEU A 113 12.00 -7.32 7.66
CA LEU A 113 13.03 -8.20 8.23
C LEU A 113 12.43 -9.51 8.70
N ARG A 114 11.31 -9.43 9.42
CA ARG A 114 10.59 -10.57 9.98
C ARG A 114 9.99 -11.46 8.89
N LEU A 115 9.29 -10.86 7.93
CA LEU A 115 8.78 -11.56 6.75
C LEU A 115 9.91 -12.26 6.00
N SER A 116 11.02 -11.59 5.69
CA SER A 116 12.11 -12.23 4.96
C SER A 116 12.76 -13.38 5.75
N GLY A 117 12.97 -13.22 7.06
CA GLY A 117 13.66 -14.19 7.89
C GLY A 117 12.83 -15.42 8.31
N GLU A 118 11.56 -15.23 8.70
CA GLU A 118 10.73 -16.32 9.26
C GLU A 118 9.82 -17.01 8.22
N LEU A 119 9.46 -16.32 7.12
CA LEU A 119 8.72 -16.90 5.99
C LEU A 119 9.63 -17.73 5.05
N PRO A 120 10.95 -17.66 5.21
CA PRO A 120 11.94 -17.40 4.14
C PRO A 120 11.38 -16.86 2.81
N ALA A 121 11.56 -15.57 2.54
CA ALA A 121 11.20 -14.96 1.26
C ALA A 121 12.16 -13.81 0.89
N VAL A 122 12.28 -13.55 -0.42
CA VAL A 122 12.80 -12.27 -0.89
C VAL A 122 11.69 -11.24 -0.75
N VAL A 123 11.92 -10.15 -0.02
CA VAL A 123 10.92 -9.08 0.14
C VAL A 123 11.40 -7.83 -0.59
N LEU A 124 10.54 -7.23 -1.40
CA LEU A 124 10.75 -5.94 -2.05
C LEU A 124 9.78 -4.93 -1.42
N SER A 125 10.25 -4.13 -0.47
CA SER A 125 9.43 -3.10 0.19
C SER A 125 9.60 -1.79 -0.55
N ALA A 126 8.54 -1.33 -1.23
CA ALA A 126 8.62 -0.20 -2.14
C ALA A 126 8.01 1.08 -1.57
N ASP A 127 8.69 2.19 -1.84
CA ASP A 127 8.06 3.51 -1.75
C ASP A 127 7.20 3.74 -3.01
N TYR A 128 6.14 4.51 -2.82
CA TYR A 128 5.29 5.05 -3.86
C TYR A 128 5.02 6.52 -3.56
N ARG A 129 4.66 7.31 -4.58
CA ARG A 129 4.36 8.73 -4.41
C ARG A 129 3.17 8.94 -3.48
N LEU A 130 3.34 9.83 -2.51
CA LEU A 130 2.34 10.08 -1.49
C LEU A 130 1.40 11.22 -1.88
N ALA A 131 0.15 11.07 -1.49
CA ALA A 131 -0.84 12.13 -1.52
C ALA A 131 -0.66 13.07 -0.31
N PRO A 132 -1.12 14.33 -0.37
CA PRO A 132 -1.88 14.97 -1.45
C PRO A 132 -1.06 15.52 -2.63
N GLU A 133 0.27 15.54 -2.58
CA GLU A 133 1.14 15.99 -3.69
C GLU A 133 0.89 15.17 -4.95
N HIS A 134 0.70 13.86 -4.75
CA HIS A 134 0.43 12.89 -5.80
C HIS A 134 -0.79 12.05 -5.42
N ARG A 135 -1.98 12.66 -5.59
CA ARG A 135 -3.28 11.97 -5.40
C ARG A 135 -3.38 10.72 -6.28
N LEU A 136 -4.24 9.78 -5.89
CA LEU A 136 -4.58 8.60 -6.66
C LEU A 136 -5.04 9.02 -8.08
N PRO A 137 -4.59 8.32 -9.13
CA PRO A 137 -4.00 6.98 -9.12
C PRO A 137 -2.46 6.92 -9.05
N ALA A 138 -1.74 7.98 -8.67
CA ALA A 138 -0.27 7.99 -8.71
C ALA A 138 0.39 6.78 -8.01
N ALA A 139 -0.05 6.43 -6.80
CA ALA A 139 0.44 5.25 -6.09
C ALA A 139 0.13 3.92 -6.82
N HIS A 140 -1.00 3.85 -7.53
CA HIS A 140 -1.35 2.68 -8.35
C HIS A 140 -0.49 2.59 -9.60
N ASP A 141 -0.18 3.72 -10.23
CA ASP A 141 0.76 3.79 -11.36
C ASP A 141 2.16 3.33 -10.94
N ASP A 142 2.65 3.81 -9.80
CA ASP A 142 3.97 3.44 -9.26
C ASP A 142 4.07 1.93 -8.99
N ALA A 143 2.99 1.33 -8.48
CA ALA A 143 2.92 -0.11 -8.29
C ALA A 143 2.95 -0.89 -9.62
N ARG A 144 2.27 -0.40 -10.66
CA ARG A 144 2.35 -0.98 -12.02
C ARG A 144 3.76 -0.86 -12.60
N THR A 145 4.43 0.27 -12.37
CA THR A 145 5.82 0.50 -12.74
C THR A 145 6.73 -0.50 -12.04
N LEU A 146 6.56 -0.72 -10.73
CA LEU A 146 7.35 -1.71 -9.99
C LEU A 146 7.14 -3.13 -10.50
N VAL A 147 5.91 -3.54 -10.79
CA VAL A 147 5.65 -4.88 -11.36
C VAL A 147 6.29 -5.03 -12.74
N SER A 148 6.27 -3.97 -13.56
CA SER A 148 6.99 -3.95 -14.84
C SER A 148 8.50 -4.00 -14.66
N TRP A 149 9.03 -3.35 -13.62
CA TRP A 149 10.44 -3.43 -13.25
C TRP A 149 10.82 -4.87 -12.86
N ILE A 150 10.03 -5.54 -12.02
CA ILE A 150 10.24 -6.96 -11.63
C ILE A 150 10.23 -7.88 -12.85
N ARG A 151 9.30 -7.68 -13.78
CA ARG A 151 9.28 -8.41 -15.06
C ARG A 151 10.61 -8.27 -15.81
N ASN A 152 11.15 -7.06 -15.86
CA ASN A 152 12.43 -6.82 -16.54
C ASN A 152 13.59 -7.47 -15.76
N GLN A 153 13.55 -7.47 -14.42
CA GLN A 153 14.54 -8.16 -13.58
C GLN A 153 14.57 -9.67 -13.83
N ALA A 154 13.42 -10.28 -14.17
CA ALA A 154 13.32 -11.71 -14.45
C ALA A 154 14.08 -12.15 -15.71
N ALA A 155 14.37 -11.21 -16.64
CA ALA A 155 15.04 -11.52 -17.90
C ALA A 155 16.58 -11.44 -17.78
N ASP A 156 17.11 -10.33 -17.25
CA ASP A 156 18.55 -10.07 -17.09
C ASP A 156 18.78 -8.98 -16.03
N GLY A 157 18.33 -9.25 -14.80
CA GLY A 157 18.24 -8.26 -13.72
C GLY A 157 19.40 -8.27 -12.72
N ASP A 158 19.14 -7.64 -11.58
CA ASP A 158 20.02 -7.55 -10.43
C ASP A 158 20.49 -8.96 -9.98
N PRO A 159 21.80 -9.22 -9.90
CA PRO A 159 22.33 -10.54 -9.51
C PRO A 159 21.78 -11.05 -8.18
N TRP A 160 21.46 -10.15 -7.26
CA TRP A 160 20.91 -10.50 -5.95
C TRP A 160 19.54 -11.16 -6.08
N LEU A 161 18.70 -10.69 -7.02
CA LEU A 161 17.41 -11.32 -7.34
C LEU A 161 17.60 -12.56 -8.19
N ALA A 162 18.50 -12.52 -9.18
CA ALA A 162 18.80 -13.67 -10.03
C ALA A 162 19.27 -14.90 -9.22
N GLU A 163 20.03 -14.70 -8.15
CA GLU A 163 20.53 -15.75 -7.27
C GLU A 163 19.50 -16.23 -6.25
N SER A 164 18.62 -15.35 -5.75
CA SER A 164 17.80 -15.64 -4.57
C SER A 164 16.30 -15.73 -4.81
N ALA A 165 15.75 -15.16 -5.89
CA ALA A 165 14.33 -15.02 -6.10
C ALA A 165 13.81 -15.95 -7.21
N ASP A 166 12.68 -16.61 -6.95
CA ASP A 166 11.88 -17.35 -7.92
C ASP A 166 10.82 -16.42 -8.53
N PHE A 167 11.10 -15.95 -9.76
CA PHE A 167 10.18 -15.10 -10.51
C PHE A 167 8.89 -15.80 -10.95
N GLY A 168 8.79 -17.13 -10.82
CA GLY A 168 7.55 -17.89 -11.00
C GLY A 168 6.61 -17.83 -9.79
N ARG A 169 7.12 -17.35 -8.65
CA ARG A 169 6.44 -17.29 -7.34
C ARG A 169 6.47 -15.88 -6.75
N VAL A 170 5.99 -14.90 -7.51
CA VAL A 170 5.81 -13.52 -7.03
C VAL A 170 4.45 -13.36 -6.36
N PHE A 171 4.43 -12.82 -5.15
CA PHE A 171 3.21 -12.46 -4.44
C PHE A 171 3.21 -10.97 -4.18
N VAL A 172 2.11 -10.30 -4.50
CA VAL A 172 1.96 -8.87 -4.21
C VAL A 172 1.21 -8.71 -2.90
N THR A 173 1.78 -7.93 -1.99
CA THR A 173 1.28 -7.78 -0.63
C THR A 173 1.34 -6.33 -0.19
N GLY A 174 0.55 -5.99 0.82
CA GLY A 174 0.66 -4.71 1.47
C GLY A 174 -0.34 -4.56 2.60
N ASP A 175 -0.07 -3.59 3.46
CA ASP A 175 -0.91 -3.29 4.61
C ASP A 175 -1.75 -2.04 4.38
N SER A 176 -3.02 -2.05 4.81
CA SER A 176 -3.90 -0.88 4.69
C SER A 176 -3.94 -0.33 3.25
N ALA A 177 -3.49 0.91 3.01
CA ALA A 177 -3.34 1.48 1.67
C ALA A 177 -2.51 0.60 0.72
N GLY A 178 -1.46 -0.06 1.20
CA GLY A 178 -0.69 -1.03 0.42
C GLY A 178 -1.50 -2.27 0.01
N GLY A 179 -2.45 -2.70 0.86
CA GLY A 179 -3.41 -3.77 0.53
C GLY A 179 -4.38 -3.34 -0.58
N ASN A 180 -4.78 -2.07 -0.59
CA ASN A 180 -5.55 -1.48 -1.70
C ASN A 180 -4.71 -1.44 -2.99
N ILE A 181 -3.46 -1.00 -2.92
CA ILE A 181 -2.53 -1.01 -4.07
C ILE A 181 -2.42 -2.43 -4.65
N ALA A 182 -2.21 -3.43 -3.80
CA ALA A 182 -2.10 -4.82 -4.21
C ALA A 182 -3.38 -5.33 -4.91
N HIS A 183 -4.58 -4.93 -4.47
CA HIS A 183 -5.83 -5.20 -5.19
C HIS A 183 -5.83 -4.57 -6.59
N HIS A 184 -5.46 -3.30 -6.74
CA HIS A 184 -5.45 -2.62 -8.04
C HIS A 184 -4.40 -3.21 -9.00
N VAL A 185 -3.29 -3.73 -8.47
CA VAL A 185 -2.35 -4.54 -9.24
C VAL A 185 -3.01 -5.84 -9.70
N ALA A 186 -3.77 -6.52 -8.84
CA ALA A 186 -4.52 -7.74 -9.20
C ALA A 186 -5.50 -7.49 -10.34
N VAL A 187 -6.27 -6.40 -10.27
CA VAL A 187 -7.20 -6.03 -11.33
C VAL A 187 -6.47 -5.70 -12.62
N SER A 188 -5.35 -4.97 -12.56
CA SER A 188 -4.56 -4.59 -13.74
C SER A 188 -3.96 -5.81 -14.45
N VAL A 189 -3.38 -6.76 -13.69
CA VAL A 189 -2.84 -8.01 -14.23
C VAL A 189 -3.96 -8.90 -14.77
N GLY A 190 -5.02 -9.08 -13.98
CA GLY A 190 -6.16 -9.93 -14.30
C GLY A 190 -6.99 -9.50 -15.50
N SER A 191 -6.99 -8.20 -15.79
CA SER A 191 -7.67 -7.60 -16.96
C SER A 191 -6.76 -7.54 -18.19
N GLY A 192 -5.49 -7.96 -18.10
CA GLY A 192 -4.52 -7.87 -19.18
C GLY A 192 -3.95 -6.47 -19.44
N LEU A 193 -4.24 -5.50 -18.57
CA LEU A 193 -3.70 -4.14 -18.65
C LEU A 193 -2.22 -4.08 -18.23
N LEU A 194 -1.73 -5.07 -17.49
CA LEU A 194 -0.35 -5.18 -17.03
C LEU A 194 0.22 -6.57 -17.33
N GLY A 195 1.14 -6.65 -18.29
CA GLY A 195 1.84 -7.88 -18.62
C GLY A 195 2.99 -8.18 -17.65
N VAL A 196 3.05 -9.41 -17.15
CA VAL A 196 4.02 -9.85 -16.11
C VAL A 196 5.09 -10.84 -16.60
N SER A 197 4.92 -11.45 -17.77
CA SER A 197 5.86 -12.43 -18.34
C SER A 197 7.24 -11.81 -18.63
N PRO A 198 8.36 -12.46 -18.27
CA PRO A 198 8.48 -13.87 -17.91
C PRO A 198 8.27 -14.19 -16.42
N ALA A 199 8.03 -13.20 -15.57
CA ALA A 199 7.60 -13.44 -14.19
C ALA A 199 6.14 -13.90 -14.13
N ARG A 200 5.74 -14.46 -12.99
CA ARG A 200 4.37 -14.87 -12.69
C ARG A 200 3.97 -14.36 -11.31
N VAL A 201 2.86 -13.62 -11.27
CA VAL A 201 2.19 -13.30 -10.00
C VAL A 201 1.36 -14.50 -9.58
N ALA A 202 1.83 -15.19 -8.55
CA ALA A 202 1.26 -16.42 -8.02
C ALA A 202 0.06 -16.18 -7.08
N GLY A 203 -0.02 -15.01 -6.45
CA GLY A 203 -1.13 -14.66 -5.56
C GLY A 203 -0.98 -13.27 -4.93
N TYR A 204 -1.97 -12.90 -4.13
CA TYR A 204 -2.03 -11.62 -3.43
C TYR A 204 -2.26 -11.84 -1.93
N VAL A 205 -1.59 -11.04 -1.10
CA VAL A 205 -1.78 -11.05 0.37
C VAL A 205 -2.17 -9.64 0.81
N LEU A 206 -3.45 -9.43 1.11
CA LEU A 206 -3.99 -8.13 1.48
C LEU A 206 -4.14 -8.05 3.00
N LEU A 207 -3.25 -7.29 3.65
CA LEU A 207 -3.28 -7.11 5.08
C LEU A 207 -4.19 -5.92 5.40
N TRP A 208 -5.36 -6.18 5.99
CA TRP A 208 -6.40 -5.19 6.37
C TRP A 208 -6.57 -4.09 5.31
N PRO A 209 -6.95 -4.44 4.06
CA PRO A 209 -6.88 -3.52 2.94
C PRO A 209 -7.78 -2.29 3.11
N PHE A 210 -7.25 -1.13 2.73
CA PHE A 210 -7.92 0.17 2.89
C PHE A 210 -8.89 0.44 1.73
N PHE A 211 -10.13 0.00 1.92
CA PHE A 211 -11.25 0.34 1.05
C PHE A 211 -12.23 1.27 1.74
N GLY A 212 -13.04 1.98 0.96
CA GLY A 212 -14.06 2.88 1.45
C GLY A 212 -15.35 2.77 0.64
N GLY A 213 -16.26 3.69 0.91
CA GLY A 213 -17.51 3.87 0.19
C GLY A 213 -18.30 5.00 0.84
N VAL A 214 -19.17 5.66 0.06
CA VAL A 214 -19.99 6.75 0.61
C VAL A 214 -20.94 6.23 1.69
N GLU A 215 -21.53 5.05 1.46
CA GLU A 215 -22.31 4.36 2.48
C GLU A 215 -21.36 3.78 3.54
N ARG A 216 -21.61 4.16 4.80
CA ARG A 216 -20.82 3.73 5.95
C ARG A 216 -21.25 2.35 6.42
N MET A 217 -20.26 1.55 6.81
CA MET A 217 -20.46 0.27 7.47
C MET A 217 -20.36 0.41 8.99
N ALA A 218 -20.90 -0.55 9.73
CA ALA A 218 -21.08 -0.43 11.18
C ALA A 218 -19.75 -0.32 11.94
N SER A 219 -18.67 -0.94 11.45
CA SER A 219 -17.33 -0.84 12.06
C SER A 219 -16.61 0.49 11.80
N GLU A 220 -17.03 1.28 10.83
CA GLU A 220 -16.23 2.42 10.34
C GLU A 220 -16.30 3.65 11.25
N ALA A 221 -15.15 4.27 11.48
CA ALA A 221 -15.06 5.54 12.19
C ALA A 221 -15.53 6.72 11.31
N GLU A 222 -16.01 7.80 11.92
CA GLU A 222 -16.54 8.98 11.22
C GLU A 222 -15.53 9.73 10.33
N SER A 223 -14.22 9.49 10.46
CA SER A 223 -13.19 10.28 9.77
C SER A 223 -12.85 9.78 8.37
N ASP A 224 -12.98 10.66 7.36
CA ASP A 224 -12.64 10.41 5.95
C ASP A 224 -11.33 11.10 5.51
N GLN A 225 -10.53 11.60 6.45
CA GLN A 225 -9.40 12.49 6.14
C GLN A 225 -8.41 11.88 5.14
N PHE A 226 -8.07 10.60 5.29
CA PHE A 226 -7.20 9.90 4.35
C PHE A 226 -7.78 9.86 2.94
N PHE A 227 -9.06 9.54 2.78
CA PHE A 227 -9.68 9.54 1.45
C PHE A 227 -9.77 10.95 0.85
N ARG A 228 -10.08 11.97 1.66
CA ARG A 228 -10.12 13.37 1.20
C ARG A 228 -8.77 13.87 0.70
N LEU A 229 -7.67 13.44 1.32
CA LEU A 229 -6.31 13.80 0.90
C LEU A 229 -5.80 12.94 -0.25
N SER A 230 -6.21 11.69 -0.35
CA SER A 230 -5.67 10.73 -1.32
C SER A 230 -6.42 10.64 -2.63
N LEU A 231 -7.74 10.81 -2.65
CA LEU A 231 -8.53 10.74 -3.87
C LEU A 231 -8.34 11.98 -4.74
N PRO A 232 -8.65 11.91 -6.06
CA PRO A 232 -8.72 13.10 -6.91
C PRO A 232 -9.58 14.20 -6.28
N GLU A 233 -9.25 15.46 -6.56
CA GLU A 233 -10.04 16.58 -6.03
C GLU A 233 -11.49 16.52 -6.51
N GLY A 234 -12.43 16.69 -5.58
CA GLY A 234 -13.86 16.59 -5.85
C GLY A 234 -14.41 15.16 -5.93
N ALA A 235 -13.56 14.13 -5.89
CA ALA A 235 -14.01 12.75 -5.86
C ALA A 235 -14.62 12.39 -4.49
N THR A 236 -15.58 11.45 -4.51
CA THR A 236 -16.17 10.86 -3.32
C THR A 236 -15.51 9.52 -3.01
N MET A 237 -15.80 8.93 -1.85
CA MET A 237 -15.29 7.60 -1.49
C MET A 237 -15.85 6.47 -2.37
N ASP A 238 -16.83 6.73 -3.25
CA ASP A 238 -17.30 5.78 -4.26
C ASP A 238 -16.42 5.76 -5.52
N HIS A 239 -15.40 6.61 -5.57
CA HIS A 239 -14.38 6.57 -6.62
C HIS A 239 -13.72 5.17 -6.67
N PRO A 240 -13.43 4.61 -7.87
CA PRO A 240 -12.95 3.23 -8.01
C PRO A 240 -11.64 2.93 -7.27
N ALA A 241 -10.81 3.95 -7.05
CA ALA A 241 -9.59 3.81 -6.26
C ALA A 241 -9.86 3.45 -4.79
N ALA A 242 -10.98 3.91 -4.21
CA ALA A 242 -11.38 3.65 -2.82
C ALA A 242 -12.40 2.52 -2.69
N ASN A 243 -13.41 2.51 -3.56
CA ASN A 243 -14.51 1.54 -3.51
C ASN A 243 -14.47 0.60 -4.72
N PRO A 244 -13.86 -0.60 -4.61
CA PRO A 244 -13.74 -1.54 -5.74
C PRO A 244 -15.09 -2.07 -6.26
N PHE A 245 -16.18 -1.85 -5.51
CA PHE A 245 -17.55 -2.24 -5.89
C PHE A 245 -18.50 -1.03 -5.97
N GLY A 246 -17.94 0.18 -6.07
CA GLY A 246 -18.70 1.42 -6.22
C GLY A 246 -19.43 1.48 -7.56
N PRO A 247 -20.37 2.43 -7.71
CA PRO A 247 -21.15 2.62 -8.93
C PRO A 247 -20.29 2.89 -10.18
N ASP A 248 -19.12 3.51 -10.00
CA ASP A 248 -18.20 3.84 -11.09
C ASP A 248 -17.11 2.77 -11.30
N SER A 249 -17.10 1.70 -10.50
CA SER A 249 -16.07 0.66 -10.55
C SER A 249 -16.35 -0.38 -11.64
N ALA A 250 -15.28 -0.83 -12.29
CA ALA A 250 -15.39 -1.90 -13.28
C ALA A 250 -15.86 -3.21 -12.63
N ALA A 251 -16.70 -3.96 -13.33
CA ALA A 251 -17.12 -5.28 -12.89
C ALA A 251 -15.94 -6.25 -12.84
N LEU A 252 -15.80 -6.97 -11.72
CA LEU A 252 -14.68 -7.89 -11.50
C LEU A 252 -14.98 -9.34 -11.92
N ASP A 253 -16.21 -9.64 -12.36
CA ASP A 253 -16.66 -10.97 -12.76
C ASP A 253 -15.75 -11.59 -13.84
N ALA A 254 -15.40 -10.83 -14.87
CA ALA A 254 -14.54 -11.28 -15.97
C ALA A 254 -13.03 -11.17 -15.68
N VAL A 255 -12.64 -10.48 -14.61
CA VAL A 255 -11.22 -10.24 -14.28
C VAL A 255 -10.60 -11.52 -13.72
N ALA A 256 -9.52 -12.01 -14.31
CA ALA A 256 -8.83 -13.19 -13.78
C ALA A 256 -8.15 -12.82 -12.45
N PHE A 257 -8.55 -13.47 -11.35
CA PHE A 257 -8.04 -13.16 -10.02
C PHE A 257 -7.23 -14.36 -9.49
N PRO A 258 -5.90 -14.24 -9.35
CA PRO A 258 -5.09 -15.26 -8.68
C PRO A 258 -5.56 -15.49 -7.23
N PRO A 259 -5.14 -16.61 -6.60
CA PRO A 259 -5.38 -16.83 -5.17
C PRO A 259 -5.09 -15.57 -4.37
N THR A 260 -6.00 -15.22 -3.47
CA THR A 260 -5.89 -14.01 -2.65
C THR A 260 -6.18 -14.35 -1.19
N LEU A 261 -5.20 -14.10 -0.32
CA LEU A 261 -5.40 -14.11 1.12
C LEU A 261 -5.72 -12.68 1.56
N VAL A 262 -6.84 -12.51 2.24
CA VAL A 262 -7.20 -11.27 2.93
C VAL A 262 -7.10 -11.51 4.43
N VAL A 263 -6.45 -10.59 5.14
CA VAL A 263 -6.32 -10.63 6.59
C VAL A 263 -7.07 -9.44 7.18
N GLY A 264 -7.83 -9.65 8.25
CA GLY A 264 -8.51 -8.58 8.99
C GLY A 264 -8.35 -8.75 10.50
N GLY A 265 -8.53 -7.68 11.26
CA GLY A 265 -8.63 -7.70 12.73
C GLY A 265 -10.08 -7.60 13.19
N GLU A 266 -10.44 -8.29 14.27
CA GLU A 266 -11.80 -8.24 14.84
C GLU A 266 -12.19 -6.82 15.32
N LEU A 267 -11.21 -6.03 15.76
CA LEU A 267 -11.37 -4.66 16.26
C LEU A 267 -10.99 -3.61 15.20
N ASP A 268 -10.74 -4.04 13.96
CA ASP A 268 -10.41 -3.14 12.86
C ASP A 268 -11.63 -2.29 12.47
N LEU A 269 -11.43 -0.98 12.31
CA LEU A 269 -12.46 -0.05 11.83
C LEU A 269 -12.94 -0.39 10.40
N LEU A 270 -12.13 -1.08 9.61
CA LEU A 270 -12.47 -1.55 8.26
C LEU A 270 -13.01 -2.98 8.24
N ARG A 271 -13.20 -3.64 9.38
CA ARG A 271 -13.58 -5.06 9.44
C ARG A 271 -14.78 -5.38 8.56
N ASP A 272 -15.86 -4.62 8.68
CA ASP A 272 -17.09 -4.91 7.92
C ASP A 272 -16.89 -4.66 6.41
N ARG A 273 -16.07 -3.66 6.05
CA ARG A 273 -15.68 -3.37 4.65
C ARG A 273 -14.83 -4.48 4.05
N ILE A 274 -13.91 -5.04 4.83
CA ILE A 274 -13.08 -6.19 4.45
C ILE A 274 -13.95 -7.44 4.27
N ALA A 275 -14.89 -7.69 5.19
CA ALA A 275 -15.80 -8.82 5.13
C ALA A 275 -16.71 -8.75 3.88
N ASP A 276 -17.30 -7.58 3.60
CA ASP A 276 -18.09 -7.35 2.38
C ASP A 276 -17.25 -7.54 1.12
N TYR A 277 -16.01 -7.01 1.09
CA TYR A 277 -15.11 -7.17 -0.04
C TYR A 277 -14.84 -8.65 -0.37
N VAL A 278 -14.54 -9.45 0.65
CA VAL A 278 -14.31 -10.89 0.48
C VAL A 278 -15.59 -11.59 0.05
N ALA A 279 -16.73 -11.27 0.67
CA ALA A 279 -18.02 -11.90 0.35
C ALA A 279 -18.39 -11.70 -1.13
N ARG A 280 -18.21 -10.48 -1.65
CA ARG A 280 -18.46 -10.15 -3.06
C ARG A 280 -17.54 -10.91 -4.02
N LEU A 281 -16.24 -10.95 -3.73
CA LEU A 281 -15.30 -11.74 -4.54
C LEU A 281 -15.61 -13.25 -4.52
N LYS A 282 -16.00 -13.80 -3.37
CA LYS A 282 -16.45 -15.21 -3.28
C LYS A 282 -17.71 -15.45 -4.08
N ALA A 283 -18.68 -14.54 -4.04
CA ALA A 283 -19.90 -14.62 -4.83
C ALA A 283 -19.61 -14.61 -6.35
N MET A 284 -18.55 -13.92 -6.78
CA MET A 284 -18.02 -13.94 -8.15
C MET A 284 -17.15 -15.17 -8.48
N GLY A 285 -17.05 -16.15 -7.56
CA GLY A 285 -16.27 -17.37 -7.74
C GLY A 285 -14.75 -17.18 -7.70
N LYS A 286 -14.25 -16.06 -7.16
CA LYS A 286 -12.80 -15.82 -7.06
C LYS A 286 -12.16 -16.63 -5.92
N PRO A 287 -10.92 -17.11 -6.07
CA PRO A 287 -10.22 -17.89 -5.05
C PRO A 287 -9.69 -16.98 -3.93
N VAL A 288 -10.59 -16.48 -3.08
CA VAL A 288 -10.25 -15.60 -1.95
C VAL A 288 -10.51 -16.28 -0.61
N GLU A 289 -9.54 -16.21 0.30
CA GLU A 289 -9.69 -16.58 1.71
C GLU A 289 -9.62 -15.36 2.61
N LEU A 290 -10.38 -15.38 3.72
CA LEU A 290 -10.31 -14.38 4.77
C LEU A 290 -9.83 -15.06 6.05
N VAL A 291 -8.82 -14.48 6.68
CA VAL A 291 -8.36 -14.87 8.02
C VAL A 291 -8.52 -13.68 8.95
N GLU A 292 -9.42 -13.81 9.92
CA GLU A 292 -9.68 -12.78 10.93
C GLU A 292 -8.91 -13.07 12.22
N PHE A 293 -8.18 -12.06 12.69
CA PHE A 293 -7.39 -12.11 13.91
C PHE A 293 -8.20 -11.54 15.08
N GLN A 294 -8.54 -12.41 16.03
CA GLN A 294 -9.34 -12.05 17.21
C GLN A 294 -8.61 -11.05 18.10
N GLY A 295 -9.33 -10.06 18.60
CA GLY A 295 -8.81 -8.98 19.45
C GLY A 295 -7.80 -8.04 18.80
N GLN A 296 -7.52 -8.17 17.50
CA GLN A 296 -6.53 -7.33 16.82
C GLN A 296 -7.15 -6.08 16.17
N ASN A 297 -6.43 -4.97 16.26
CA ASN A 297 -6.78 -3.68 15.66
C ASN A 297 -6.18 -3.53 14.25
N HIS A 298 -6.57 -2.46 13.56
CA HIS A 298 -5.97 -2.06 12.29
C HIS A 298 -4.44 -1.92 12.42
N GLY A 299 -3.69 -2.52 11.49
CA GLY A 299 -2.23 -2.38 11.48
C GLY A 299 -1.49 -3.11 12.59
N PHE A 300 -2.11 -4.08 13.30
CA PHE A 300 -1.51 -4.72 14.48
C PHE A 300 -0.08 -5.23 14.24
N PHE A 301 0.22 -5.78 13.06
CA PHE A 301 1.57 -6.27 12.76
C PHE A 301 2.61 -5.16 12.57
N VAL A 302 2.20 -3.98 12.10
CA VAL A 302 3.09 -2.81 11.95
C VAL A 302 3.33 -2.14 13.31
N LEU A 303 2.31 -2.16 14.17
CA LEU A 303 2.37 -1.57 15.51
C LEU A 303 3.13 -2.48 16.49
N GLU A 304 2.82 -3.76 16.47
CA GLU A 304 3.40 -4.79 17.34
C GLU A 304 3.77 -6.01 16.49
N PRO A 305 4.93 -5.97 15.81
CA PRO A 305 5.35 -7.03 14.90
C PRO A 305 5.72 -8.33 15.59
N TRP A 306 5.70 -8.42 16.92
CA TRP A 306 6.13 -9.57 17.71
C TRP A 306 5.00 -10.06 18.63
N GLY A 307 5.07 -11.31 19.07
CA GLY A 307 4.04 -11.93 19.92
C GLY A 307 3.06 -12.78 19.13
N ASP A 308 2.09 -13.38 19.84
CA ASP A 308 1.26 -14.47 19.32
C ASP A 308 0.53 -14.13 18.01
N ALA A 309 -0.02 -12.92 17.91
CA ALA A 309 -0.72 -12.48 16.71
C ALA A 309 0.23 -12.30 15.51
N GLY A 310 1.40 -11.71 15.71
CA GLY A 310 2.41 -11.59 14.66
C GLY A 310 2.97 -12.95 14.24
N ASP A 311 3.23 -13.84 15.20
CA ASP A 311 3.67 -15.22 14.94
C ASP A 311 2.66 -15.98 14.08
N GLU A 312 1.38 -15.85 14.43
CA GLU A 312 0.32 -16.49 13.68
C GLU A 312 0.15 -15.87 12.28
N LEU A 313 0.32 -14.56 12.14
CA LEU A 313 0.32 -13.92 10.82
C LEU A 313 1.41 -14.50 9.90
N ILE A 314 2.63 -14.66 10.41
CA ILE A 314 3.72 -15.28 9.66
C ILE A 314 3.35 -16.72 9.25
N ARG A 315 2.74 -17.51 10.13
CA ARG A 315 2.29 -18.89 9.80
C ARG A 315 1.21 -18.90 8.72
N VAL A 316 0.23 -18.00 8.81
CA VAL A 316 -0.87 -17.87 7.84
C VAL A 316 -0.32 -17.48 6.46
N VAL A 317 0.54 -16.45 6.40
CA VAL A 317 1.18 -16.02 5.15
C VAL A 317 2.06 -17.14 4.58
N ARG A 318 2.78 -17.87 5.44
CA ARG A 318 3.59 -19.03 5.04
C ARG A 318 2.78 -20.15 4.43
N ARG A 319 1.66 -20.53 5.06
CA ARG A 319 0.72 -21.51 4.52
C ARG A 319 0.27 -21.09 3.12
N PHE A 320 -0.09 -19.83 2.94
CA PHE A 320 -0.57 -19.33 1.66
C PHE A 320 0.53 -19.33 0.57
N VAL A 321 1.70 -18.75 0.86
CA VAL A 321 2.83 -18.58 -0.09
C VAL A 321 3.47 -19.91 -0.49
N TYR A 322 3.57 -20.87 0.44
CA TYR A 322 4.17 -22.19 0.16
C TYR A 322 3.14 -23.27 -0.18
N GLY A 323 1.91 -23.19 0.35
CA GLY A 323 0.86 -24.16 0.05
C GLY A 323 0.27 -24.03 -1.36
N SER A 324 0.32 -22.83 -1.95
CA SER A 324 -0.16 -22.57 -3.32
C SER A 324 0.64 -23.25 -4.43
N THR A 325 1.68 -24.03 -4.09
CA THR A 325 2.52 -24.80 -5.02
C THR A 325 1.91 -26.15 -5.44
N SER A 326 0.75 -26.55 -4.89
CA SER A 326 0.17 -27.89 -5.09
C SER A 326 -0.85 -27.99 -6.24
N GLY A 327 -1.06 -26.95 -7.04
CA GLY A 327 -2.02 -26.96 -8.15
C GLY A 327 -1.32 -27.27 -9.49
N ASN A 328 -1.25 -28.55 -9.84
CA ASN A 328 -0.92 -29.05 -11.18
C ASN A 328 -2.21 -29.18 -12.00
#